data_AF-A0A654A5C5-F1
#
_entry.id   AF-A0A654A5C5-F1
#
_cell.length_a   1.000
_cell.length_b   1.000
_cell.length_c   1.000
_cell.angle_alpha   90.00
_cell.angle_beta   90.00
_cell.angle_gamma   90.00
#
_symmetry.space_group_name_H-M   'P 1'
#
loop_
_entity.id
_entity.type
_entity.pdbx_description
1 polymer ?
#
loop_
_entity_poly.entity_id
_entity_poly.type
_entity_poly.pdbx_seq_one_letter_code
_entity_poly.pdbx_strand_id
1 'polypeptide(L)' 'MTTQVAKKLAIALFMALMAGGLIACDDQGPAEEAGESIDDAAEDAGESMEELGEDMEEAAEN' A
#
# COMPACT_ATOMS: atom_id res chain seq x y z
N MET A 1 -21.63 9.69 -38.82
CA MET A 1 -22.33 8.74 -37.91
C MET A 1 -21.36 7.72 -37.30
N THR A 2 -20.40 7.20 -38.05
CA THR A 2 -19.40 6.20 -37.61
C THR A 2 -18.53 6.66 -36.42
N THR A 3 -18.05 7.90 -36.42
CA THR A 3 -17.18 8.44 -35.34
C THR A 3 -17.88 8.49 -33.97
N GLN A 4 -19.19 8.77 -33.95
CA GLN A 4 -19.96 8.84 -32.70
C GLN A 4 -20.22 7.44 -32.12
N VAL A 5 -20.41 6.45 -32.98
CA VAL A 5 -20.55 5.05 -32.54
C VAL A 5 -19.22 4.52 -32.01
N ALA A 6 -18.10 4.81 -32.69
CA ALA A 6 -16.76 4.45 -32.23
C ALA A 6 -16.42 5.07 -30.86
N LYS A 7 -16.75 6.35 -30.66
CA LYS A 7 -16.54 7.04 -29.37
C LYS A 7 -17.35 6.41 -28.24
N LYS A 8 -18.62 6.06 -28.50
CA LYS A 8 -19.48 5.39 -27.51
C LYS A 8 -18.97 4.00 -27.15
N LEU A 9 -18.48 3.24 -28.12
CA LEU A 9 -17.89 1.92 -27.88
C LEU A 9 -16.60 2.02 -27.07
N ALA A 10 -15.71 2.97 -27.38
CA ALA A 10 -14.48 3.18 -26.62
C ALA A 10 -14.78 3.55 -25.15
N ILE A 11 -15.76 4.43 -24.92
CA ILE A 11 -16.19 4.79 -23.57
C ILE A 11 -16.78 3.58 -22.83
N ALA A 12 -17.64 2.80 -23.48
CA ALA A 12 -18.21 1.60 -22.87
C ALA A 12 -17.13 0.58 -22.48
N LEU A 13 -16.13 0.40 -23.34
CA LEU A 13 -15.01 -0.52 -23.09
C LEU A 13 -14.12 -0.03 -21.93
N PHE A 14 -13.86 1.27 -21.86
CA PHE A 14 -13.12 1.87 -20.75
C PHE A 14 -13.86 1.75 -19.42
N MET A 15 -15.18 1.99 -19.41
CA MET A 15 -16.00 1.79 -18.21
C MET A 15 -16.01 0.33 -17.74
N ALA A 16 -16.06 -0.63 -18.67
CA ALA A 16 -15.99 -2.05 -18.33
C ALA A 16 -14.65 -2.45 -17.72
N LEU A 17 -13.53 -1.91 -18.23
CA LEU A 17 -12.20 -2.10 -17.65
C LEU A 17 -12.10 -1.52 -16.24
N MET A 18 -12.62 -0.32 -16.02
CA MET A 18 -12.62 0.31 -14.69
C MET A 18 -13.49 -0.47 -13.69
N ALA A 19 -14.69 -0.91 -14.10
CA ALA A 19 -15.54 -1.73 -13.25
C ALA A 19 -14.91 -3.09 -12.91
N GLY A 20 -14.19 -3.71 -13.85
CA GLY A 20 -13.45 -4.94 -13.62
C GLY A 20 -12.22 -4.77 -12.73
N GLY A 21 -11.52 -3.63 -12.83
CA GLY A 21 -10.37 -3.30 -11.98
C GLY A 21 -10.73 -3.08 -10.51
N LEU A 22 -11.92 -2.53 -10.24
CA LEU A 22 -12.40 -2.33 -8.86
C LEU A 22 -12.71 -3.64 -8.14
N ILE A 23 -13.13 -4.70 -8.85
CA ILE A 23 -13.37 -6.02 -8.26
C ILE A 23 -12.04 -6.68 -7.82
N ALA A 24 -10.91 -6.25 -8.38
CA ALA A 24 -9.59 -6.74 -8.00
C ALA A 24 -8.98 -5.99 -6.79
N CYS A 25 -9.70 -5.06 -6.17
CA CYS A 25 -9.26 -4.30 -5.00
C CYS A 25 -9.77 -4.86 -3.66
N ASP A 26 -10.46 -6.01 -3.64
CA ASP A 26 -11.05 -6.58 -2.42
C ASP A 26 -10.05 -7.47 -1.63
N ASP A 27 -9.01 -7.99 -2.30
CA ASP A 27 -7.94 -8.78 -1.68
C ASP A 27 -6.66 -7.93 -1.56
N GLN A 28 -5.97 -8.02 -0.42
CA GLN A 28 -4.67 -7.34 -0.22
C GLN A 28 -3.71 -7.72 -1.34
N GLY A 29 -3.21 -6.71 -2.05
CA GLY A 29 -2.31 -6.92 -3.17
C GLY A 29 -0.88 -7.21 -2.72
N PRO A 30 -0.02 -7.79 -3.57
CA PRO A 30 1.40 -8.00 -3.25
C PRO A 30 2.16 -6.73 -2.84
N ALA A 31 1.68 -5.56 -3.27
CA ALA A 31 2.25 -4.27 -2.89
C ALA A 31 1.81 -3.81 -1.49
N GLU A 32 0.58 -4.14 -1.06
CA GLU A 32 0.12 -3.88 0.31
C GLU A 32 0.81 -4.81 1.30
N GLU A 33 0.92 -6.11 1.01
CA GLU A 33 1.66 -7.08 1.86
C GLU A 33 3.12 -6.66 2.05
N ALA A 34 3.78 -6.21 0.97
CA ALA A 34 5.14 -5.68 1.03
C ALA A 34 5.21 -4.36 1.82
N GLY A 35 4.17 -3.53 1.76
CA GLY A 35 4.03 -2.32 2.55
C GLY A 35 3.93 -2.62 4.04
N GLU A 36 3.02 -3.51 4.43
CA GLU A 36 2.88 -3.99 5.82
C GLU A 36 4.20 -4.58 6.34
N SER A 37 4.85 -5.44 5.58
CA SER A 37 6.13 -6.04 6.00
C SER A 37 7.25 -5.01 6.24
N ILE A 38 7.24 -3.89 5.50
CA ILE A 38 8.20 -2.78 5.70
C ILE A 38 7.82 -1.96 6.92
N ASP A 39 6.52 -1.71 7.13
CA ASP A 39 6.01 -0.97 8.27
C ASP A 39 6.34 -1.71 9.58
N ASP A 40 6.03 -3.01 9.65
CA ASP A 40 6.35 -3.89 10.78
C ASP A 40 7.86 -3.86 11.09
N ALA A 41 8.70 -4.00 10.07
CA ALA A 41 10.15 -3.98 10.25
C ALA A 41 10.67 -2.60 10.71
N ALA A 42 9.99 -1.52 10.35
CA ALA A 42 10.32 -0.17 10.81
C ALA A 42 9.89 0.06 12.26
N GLU A 43 8.73 -0.44 12.67
CA GLU A 43 8.26 -0.43 14.06
C GLU A 43 9.22 -1.22 14.96
N ASP A 44 9.54 -2.47 14.62
CA ASP A 44 10.47 -3.32 15.37
C ASP A 44 11.85 -2.64 15.57
N ALA A 45 12.35 -2.00 14.51
CA ALA A 45 13.61 -1.26 14.56
C ALA A 45 13.52 -0.01 15.44
N GLY A 46 12.37 0.66 15.46
CA GLY A 46 12.08 1.80 16.32
C GLY A 46 12.09 1.40 17.79
N GLU A 47 11.30 0.37 18.14
CA GLU A 47 11.23 -0.17 19.51
C GLU A 47 12.62 -0.59 20.00
N SER A 48 13.38 -1.32 19.18
CA SER A 48 14.74 -1.74 19.52
C SER A 48 15.68 -0.55 19.80
N MET A 49 15.53 0.56 19.08
CA MET A 49 16.34 1.76 19.31
C MET A 49 15.92 2.52 20.57
N GLU A 50 14.62 2.53 20.90
CA GLU A 50 14.13 3.10 22.16
C GLU A 50 14.68 2.33 23.36
N GLU A 51 14.59 0.98 23.35
CA GLU A 51 15.15 0.13 24.41
C GLU A 51 16.65 0.36 24.61
N LEU A 52 17.42 0.40 23.52
CA LEU A 52 18.85 0.69 23.58
C LEU A 52 19.15 2.10 24.13
N GLY A 53 18.29 3.07 23.84
CA GLY A 53 18.40 4.43 24.36
C GLY A 53 18.17 4.48 25.87
N GLU A 54 17.13 3.81 26.35
CA GLU A 54 16.80 3.69 27.79
C GLU A 54 17.94 3.00 28.55
N ASP A 55 18.45 1.88 28.04
CA ASP A 55 19.59 1.15 28.63
C ASP A 55 20.83 2.04 28.77
N MET A 56 21.10 2.87 27.75
CA MET A 56 22.23 3.81 27.78
C MET A 56 22.04 4.95 28.78
N GLU A 57 20.82 5.45 28.94
CA GLU A 57 20.48 6.48 29.92
C GLU A 57 20.64 5.92 31.35
N GLU A 58 20.12 4.73 31.64
CA GLU A 58 20.28 4.08 32.93
C GLU A 58 21.75 3.83 33.28
N ALA A 59 22.56 3.43 32.28
CA ALA A 59 24.00 3.22 32.46
C ALA A 59 24.79 4.53 32.67
N ALA A 60 24.30 5.65 32.16
CA ALA A 60 24.93 6.96 32.35
C ALA A 60 24.55 7.63 33.68
N GLU A 61 23.40 7.27 34.24
CA GLU A 61 22.91 7.75 35.54
C GLU A 61 23.46 6.97 36.75
N ASN A 62 24.05 5.78 36.53
CA ASN A 62 24.75 4.96 37.55
C ASN A 62 26.26 5.23 37.64
#